data_AF-A0A0F2QSJ4-F1
#
_entry.id   AF-A0A0F2QSJ4-F1
#
_cell.length_a   1.000
_cell.length_b   1.000
_cell.length_c   1.000
_cell.angle_alpha   90.00
_cell.angle_beta   90.00
_cell.angle_gamma   90.00
#
_symmetry.space_group_name_H-M   'P 1'
#
loop_
_entity.id
_entity.type
_entity.pdbx_description
1 polymer ?
#
loop_
_entity_poly.entity_id
_entity_poly.type
_entity_poly.pdbx_seq_one_letter_code
_entity_poly.pdbx_strand_id
1 'polypeptide(L)'
;QFNHRIQWQDKVLWDPQRQAVTALRQAMLGALTLHSEPLSAPDPQALTAAMIAGIRASGIAVLPWTPSLHIWHARVMLLRRHMSGEEVWPDLSDAALSADLEAWLAPYLEGITSIKALARLDLHNALRNQLSYRQQQLLDTLAPTHIVVPSGSRRPIDYSADTPVLAVRLQEMFGAIDTPAIVNGRLPLQLHLLSPAGRPAQITQDLAGFWRNSYPAVKKDLKGRYPKHHWPDDPLSAQPTARAKPRRQ
;
A
#
# COMPACT_ATOMS: atom_id res chain seq x y z
N GLN A 1 45.36 21.99 36.99
CA GLN A 1 45.20 20.71 37.73
C GLN A 1 43.95 19.89 37.34
N PHE A 2 43.15 20.29 36.33
CA PHE A 2 41.90 19.57 35.97
C PHE A 2 42.01 18.60 34.78
N ASN A 3 43.16 18.49 34.10
CA ASN A 3 43.31 17.70 32.86
C ASN A 3 42.92 16.21 33.01
N HIS A 4 43.13 15.60 34.18
CA HIS A 4 42.79 14.20 34.42
C HIS A 4 41.27 13.94 34.50
N ARG A 5 40.44 14.99 34.58
CA ARG A 5 38.98 14.89 34.60
C ARG A 5 38.36 15.12 33.22
N ILE A 6 39.16 15.50 32.22
CA ILE A 6 38.70 15.67 30.85
C ILE A 6 38.71 14.30 30.16
N GLN A 7 37.55 13.89 29.67
CA GLN A 7 37.38 12.61 28.97
C GLN A 7 36.87 12.85 27.56
N TRP A 8 37.45 12.15 26.59
CA TRP A 8 36.94 12.12 25.23
C TRP A 8 35.82 11.09 25.12
N GLN A 9 34.73 11.47 24.49
CA GLN A 9 33.58 10.59 24.23
C GLN A 9 33.14 10.74 22.79
N ASP A 10 32.88 9.60 22.14
CA ASP A 10 32.32 9.56 20.80
C ASP A 10 30.79 9.52 20.91
N LYS A 11 30.12 10.35 20.11
CA LYS A 11 28.68 10.53 20.15
C LYS A 11 28.12 10.48 18.74
N VAL A 12 27.27 9.50 18.47
CA VAL A 12 26.55 9.35 17.21
C VAL A 12 25.07 9.46 17.52
N LEU A 13 24.42 10.50 17.00
CA LEU A 13 23.05 10.83 17.37
C LEU A 13 22.27 11.42 16.20
N TRP A 14 20.95 11.34 16.29
CA TRP A 14 20.06 12.03 15.39
C TRP A 14 20.02 13.53 15.68
N ASP A 15 20.34 14.35 14.69
CA ASP A 15 20.12 15.80 14.75
C ASP A 15 18.77 16.14 14.09
N PRO A 16 17.75 16.54 14.87
CA PRO A 16 16.43 16.84 14.34
C PRO A 16 16.38 18.12 13.50
N GLN A 17 17.27 19.08 13.74
CA GLN A 17 17.32 20.33 12.96
C GLN A 17 17.90 20.07 11.57
N ARG A 18 18.94 19.24 11.49
CA ARG A 18 19.55 18.83 10.22
C ARG A 18 18.82 17.69 9.53
N GLN A 19 17.95 16.99 10.24
CA GLN A 19 17.33 15.75 9.82
C GLN A 19 18.36 14.74 9.30
N ALA A 20 19.46 14.62 10.05
CA ALA A 20 20.62 13.81 9.72
C ALA A 20 21.32 13.26 10.97
N VAL A 21 22.01 12.13 10.80
CA VAL A 21 22.91 11.58 11.81
C VAL A 21 24.15 12.46 11.90
N THR A 22 24.48 12.85 13.11
CA THR A 22 25.68 13.62 13.44
C THR A 22 26.60 12.74 14.28
N ALA A 23 27.86 12.62 13.86
CA ALA A 23 28.90 11.89 14.56
C ALA A 23 30.00 12.85 15.01
N LEU A 24 30.19 12.96 16.33
CA LEU A 24 31.12 13.91 16.96
C LEU A 24 31.98 13.18 17.98
N ARG A 25 33.21 13.66 18.13
CA ARG A 25 34.07 13.37 19.27
C ARG A 25 34.11 14.62 20.16
N GLN A 26 33.84 14.45 21.45
CA GLN A 26 33.68 15.55 22.40
C GLN A 26 34.62 15.41 23.59
N ALA A 27 35.31 16.49 23.97
CA ALA A 27 36.05 16.56 25.22
C ALA A 27 35.11 17.08 26.32
N MET A 28 34.88 16.26 27.34
CA MET A 28 33.91 16.50 28.40
C MET A 28 34.60 16.71 29.76
N LEU A 29 34.14 17.69 30.54
CA LEU A 29 34.44 17.83 31.97
C LEU A 29 33.15 17.61 32.77
N GLY A 30 32.92 16.37 33.20
CA GLY A 30 31.60 15.98 33.72
C GLY A 30 30.54 16.09 32.63
N ALA A 31 29.50 16.91 32.85
CA ALA A 31 28.42 17.15 31.88
C ALA A 31 28.70 18.32 30.91
N LEU A 32 29.81 19.05 31.07
CA LEU A 32 30.16 20.20 30.24
C LEU A 32 30.99 19.77 29.03
N THR A 33 30.52 20.11 27.82
CA THR A 33 31.30 19.97 26.58
C THR A 33 32.29 21.13 26.47
N LEU A 34 33.59 20.82 26.44
CA LEU A 34 34.67 21.81 26.29
C LEU A 34 35.09 22.00 24.83
N HIS A 35 35.08 20.91 24.07
CA HIS A 35 35.45 20.89 22.66
C HIS A 35 34.64 19.82 21.92
N SER A 36 34.34 20.04 20.64
CA SER A 36 33.60 19.11 19.80
C SER A 36 34.15 19.16 18.38
N GLU A 37 34.48 18.00 17.84
CA GLU A 37 34.99 17.83 16.47
C GLU A 37 34.25 16.70 15.74
N PRO A 38 34.21 16.69 14.40
CA PRO A 38 33.66 15.57 13.65
C PRO A 38 34.39 14.25 13.94
N LEU A 39 33.65 13.16 14.11
CA LEU A 39 34.23 11.82 14.27
C LEU A 39 34.55 11.24 12.88
N SER A 40 35.83 11.00 12.58
CA SER A 40 36.29 10.59 11.24
C SER A 40 35.86 9.18 10.83
N ALA A 41 35.71 8.25 11.79
CA ALA A 41 35.36 6.85 11.55
C ALA A 41 34.32 6.40 12.59
N PRO A 42 33.07 6.86 12.48
CA PRO A 42 32.00 6.45 13.38
C PRO A 42 31.70 4.95 13.21
N ASP A 43 31.34 4.30 14.31
CA ASP A 43 30.84 2.93 14.29
C ASP A 43 29.58 2.82 13.40
N PRO A 44 29.59 1.95 12.36
CA PRO A 44 28.43 1.72 11.50
C PRO A 44 27.16 1.32 12.26
N GLN A 45 27.28 0.54 13.35
CA GLN A 45 26.10 0.15 14.15
C GLN A 45 25.50 1.36 14.86
N ALA A 46 26.35 2.23 15.43
CA ALA A 46 25.91 3.47 16.04
C ALA A 46 25.27 4.45 15.04
N LEU A 47 25.76 4.51 13.80
CA LEU A 47 25.14 5.29 12.71
C LEU A 47 23.73 4.78 12.40
N THR A 48 23.57 3.47 12.21
CA THR A 48 22.27 2.85 11.93
C THR A 48 21.30 3.06 13.09
N ALA A 49 21.74 2.87 14.33
CA ALA A 49 20.93 3.11 15.52
C ALA A 49 20.45 4.57 15.62
N ALA A 50 21.35 5.53 15.35
CA ALA A 50 20.98 6.95 15.31
C ALA A 50 19.98 7.26 14.17
N MET A 51 20.14 6.64 12.99
CA MET A 51 19.19 6.79 11.89
C MET A 51 17.81 6.22 12.22
N ILE A 52 17.76 5.04 12.86
CA ILE A 52 16.51 4.43 13.35
C ILE A 52 15.82 5.33 14.37
N ALA A 53 16.56 5.90 15.33
CA ALA A 53 16.01 6.86 16.28
C ALA A 53 15.41 8.09 15.55
N GLY A 54 16.08 8.57 14.50
CA GLY A 54 15.58 9.65 13.65
C GLY A 54 14.29 9.32 12.91
N ILE A 55 14.20 8.13 12.32
CA ILE A 55 13.00 7.63 11.64
C ILE A 55 11.86 7.49 12.65
N ARG A 56 12.12 6.90 13.82
CA ARG A 56 11.13 6.75 14.90
C ARG A 56 10.59 8.09 15.38
N ALA A 57 11.46 9.10 15.53
CA ALA A 57 11.06 10.44 15.93
C ALA A 57 10.28 11.19 14.84
N SER A 58 10.56 10.91 13.57
CA SER A 58 9.94 11.59 12.42
C SER A 58 8.66 10.88 11.91
N GLY A 59 8.45 9.63 12.32
CA GLY A 59 7.37 8.76 11.85
C GLY A 59 7.70 8.05 10.55
N ILE A 60 7.04 6.91 10.31
CA ILE A 60 7.37 6.03 9.18
C ILE A 60 7.07 6.58 7.79
N ALA A 61 6.25 7.64 7.73
CA ALA A 61 5.93 8.35 6.50
C ALA A 61 7.16 9.01 5.84
N VAL A 62 8.29 9.16 6.56
CA VAL A 62 9.54 9.69 5.97
C VAL A 62 10.28 8.68 5.08
N LEU A 63 9.91 7.40 5.14
CA LEU A 63 10.44 6.38 4.23
C LEU A 63 9.96 6.65 2.79
N PRO A 64 10.67 6.18 1.75
CA PRO A 64 10.36 6.50 0.36
C PRO A 64 9.17 5.69 -0.18
N TRP A 65 7.98 5.90 0.39
CA TRP A 65 6.77 5.23 -0.03
C TRP A 65 6.35 5.67 -1.45
N THR A 66 6.17 4.71 -2.34
CA THR A 66 5.66 4.95 -3.69
C THR A 66 4.17 4.59 -3.78
N PRO A 67 3.42 5.10 -4.76
CA PRO A 67 2.01 4.72 -4.95
C PRO A 67 1.81 3.21 -5.14
N SER A 68 2.72 2.54 -5.87
CA SER A 68 2.66 1.08 -6.07
C SER A 68 2.94 0.31 -4.78
N LEU A 69 3.82 0.83 -3.91
CA LEU A 69 4.12 0.22 -2.63
C LEU A 69 2.97 0.37 -1.64
N HIS A 70 2.25 1.50 -1.64
CA HIS A 70 1.02 1.64 -0.85
C HIS A 70 -0.04 0.61 -1.27
N ILE A 71 -0.21 0.37 -2.57
CA ILE A 71 -1.14 -0.67 -3.07
C ILE A 71 -0.67 -2.05 -2.62
N TRP A 72 0.62 -2.36 -2.76
CA TRP A 72 1.19 -3.62 -2.29
C TRP A 72 0.96 -3.82 -0.78
N HIS A 73 1.24 -2.80 0.02
CA HIS A 73 1.04 -2.80 1.46
C HIS A 73 -0.43 -3.01 1.84
N ALA A 74 -1.35 -2.28 1.19
CA ALA A 74 -2.78 -2.42 1.42
C ALA A 74 -3.27 -3.86 1.13
N ARG A 75 -2.73 -4.53 0.10
CA ARG A 75 -3.03 -5.93 -0.20
C ARG A 75 -2.55 -6.88 0.90
N VAL A 76 -1.34 -6.68 1.44
CA VAL A 76 -0.83 -7.47 2.57
C VAL A 76 -1.70 -7.28 3.80
N MET A 77 -2.02 -6.03 4.13
CA MET A 77 -2.87 -5.69 5.28
C MET A 77 -4.29 -6.23 5.13
N LEU A 78 -4.84 -6.25 3.91
CA LEU A 78 -6.12 -6.89 3.62
C LEU A 78 -6.07 -8.39 3.93
N LEU A 79 -5.05 -9.09 3.46
CA LEU A 79 -4.91 -10.52 3.71
C LEU A 79 -4.72 -10.81 5.20
N ARG A 80 -3.97 -9.98 5.92
CA ARG A 80 -3.90 -10.06 7.40
C ARG A 80 -5.26 -9.98 8.08
N ARG A 81 -6.17 -9.11 7.61
CA ARG A 81 -7.51 -8.97 8.19
C ARG A 81 -8.44 -10.14 7.86
N HIS A 82 -8.33 -10.71 6.66
CA HIS A 82 -9.32 -11.67 6.13
C HIS A 82 -8.84 -13.13 6.11
N MET A 83 -7.54 -13.38 6.23
CA MET A 83 -6.99 -14.73 6.36
C MET A 83 -6.87 -15.09 7.84
N SER A 84 -7.68 -16.04 8.28
CA SER A 84 -7.55 -16.74 9.55
C SER A 84 -7.08 -18.18 9.30
N GLY A 85 -6.05 -18.65 10.01
CA GLY A 85 -5.54 -20.03 9.87
C GLY A 85 -4.04 -20.14 10.15
N GLU A 86 -3.42 -21.21 9.62
CA GLU A 86 -1.99 -21.49 9.80
C GLU A 86 -1.06 -20.45 9.16
N GLU A 87 -1.49 -19.82 8.06
CA GLU A 87 -0.70 -18.80 7.35
C GLU A 87 -0.99 -17.41 7.93
N VAL A 88 -0.14 -16.96 8.86
CA VAL A 88 -0.25 -15.65 9.49
C VAL A 88 0.48 -14.60 8.67
N TRP A 89 -0.28 -13.66 8.09
CA TRP A 89 0.26 -12.53 7.35
C TRP A 89 0.85 -11.47 8.28
N PRO A 90 2.01 -10.86 7.95
CA PRO A 90 2.71 -9.94 8.83
C PRO A 90 1.92 -8.64 9.06
N ASP A 91 2.07 -8.08 10.26
CA ASP A 91 1.57 -6.75 10.57
C ASP A 91 2.49 -5.69 10.00
N LEU A 92 2.05 -5.02 8.94
CA LEU A 92 2.78 -3.91 8.35
C LEU A 92 2.14 -2.56 8.70
N SER A 93 1.31 -2.47 9.73
CA SER A 93 0.79 -1.17 10.20
C SER A 93 1.94 -0.25 10.62
N ASP A 94 1.72 1.06 10.56
CA ASP A 94 2.70 2.06 10.97
C ASP A 94 3.23 1.81 12.39
N ALA A 95 2.34 1.37 13.30
CA ALA A 95 2.70 1.01 14.67
C ALA A 95 3.64 -0.21 14.73
N ALA A 96 3.30 -1.29 14.02
CA ALA A 96 4.11 -2.51 13.99
C ALA A 96 5.48 -2.26 13.35
N LEU A 97 5.50 -1.58 12.20
CA LEU A 97 6.74 -1.26 11.49
C LEU A 97 7.64 -0.31 12.29
N SER A 98 7.07 0.66 13.02
CA SER A 98 7.84 1.59 13.88
C SER A 98 8.41 0.92 15.12
N ALA A 99 7.75 -0.12 15.63
CA ALA A 99 8.18 -0.87 16.80
C ALA A 99 9.41 -1.74 16.51
N ASP A 100 9.57 -2.22 15.27
CA ASP A 100 10.57 -3.23 14.92
C ASP A 100 11.58 -2.78 13.83
N LEU A 101 11.82 -1.47 13.72
CA LEU A 101 12.75 -0.87 12.74
C LEU A 101 14.14 -1.52 12.78
N GLU A 102 14.61 -1.88 13.97
CA GLU A 102 15.88 -2.55 14.19
C GLU A 102 15.95 -3.91 13.49
N ALA A 103 14.87 -4.69 13.43
CA ALA A 103 14.89 -6.01 12.81
C ALA A 103 14.70 -5.94 11.29
N TRP A 104 13.72 -5.18 10.80
CA TRP A 104 13.36 -5.22 9.39
C TRP A 104 14.06 -4.18 8.53
N LEU A 105 14.40 -3.01 9.08
CA LEU A 105 14.92 -1.89 8.31
C LEU A 105 16.43 -1.70 8.46
N ALA A 106 17.01 -1.99 9.64
CA ALA A 106 18.45 -1.80 9.90
C ALA A 106 19.38 -2.36 8.81
N PRO A 107 19.15 -3.57 8.24
CA PRO A 107 20.02 -4.11 7.19
C PRO A 107 20.06 -3.28 5.91
N TYR A 108 19.09 -2.39 5.69
CA TYR A 108 18.96 -1.56 4.50
C TYR A 108 19.40 -0.11 4.70
N LEU A 109 19.84 0.25 5.91
CA LEU A 109 20.26 1.62 6.26
C LEU A 109 21.77 1.86 6.11
N GLU A 110 22.51 0.89 5.59
CA GLU A 110 23.95 1.05 5.38
C GLU A 110 24.25 2.27 4.49
N GLY A 111 25.06 3.20 4.99
CA GLY A 111 25.41 4.43 4.30
C GLY A 111 24.28 5.47 4.19
N ILE A 112 23.13 5.26 4.84
CA ILE A 112 22.01 6.20 4.90
C ILE A 112 22.06 6.95 6.23
N THR A 113 22.46 8.22 6.18
CA THR A 113 22.67 9.07 7.37
C THR A 113 21.79 10.32 7.41
N SER A 114 20.75 10.42 6.58
CA SER A 114 19.82 11.55 6.61
C SER A 114 18.45 11.17 6.04
N ILE A 115 17.40 11.95 6.36
CA ILE A 115 16.07 11.76 5.74
C ILE A 115 16.19 11.90 4.22
N LYS A 116 16.96 12.88 3.73
CA LYS A 116 17.16 13.04 2.28
C LYS A 116 17.79 11.79 1.65
N ALA A 117 18.70 11.12 2.35
CA ALA A 117 19.34 9.90 1.87
C ALA A 117 18.38 8.69 1.84
N LEU A 118 17.27 8.70 2.57
CA LEU A 118 16.24 7.65 2.50
C LEU A 118 15.65 7.49 1.10
N ALA A 119 15.74 8.50 0.23
CA ALA A 119 15.31 8.37 -1.17
C ALA A 119 16.06 7.26 -1.94
N ARG A 120 17.23 6.81 -1.44
CA ARG A 120 18.03 5.71 -2.02
C ARG A 120 17.65 4.34 -1.46
N LEU A 121 16.84 4.28 -0.41
CA LEU A 121 16.44 3.05 0.25
C LEU A 121 15.51 2.24 -0.66
N ASP A 122 15.82 0.97 -0.87
CA ASP A 122 14.90 0.02 -1.51
C ASP A 122 13.85 -0.47 -0.50
N LEU A 123 12.88 0.40 -0.22
CA LEU A 123 11.83 0.12 0.75
C LEU A 123 10.94 -1.05 0.30
N HIS A 124 10.77 -1.26 -1.01
CA HIS A 124 9.98 -2.36 -1.53
C HIS A 124 10.60 -3.70 -1.12
N ASN A 125 11.90 -3.89 -1.34
CA ASN A 125 12.56 -5.13 -0.95
C ASN A 125 12.61 -5.31 0.58
N ALA A 126 12.83 -4.24 1.34
CA ALA A 126 12.80 -4.30 2.80
C ALA A 126 11.46 -4.82 3.36
N LEU A 127 10.34 -4.28 2.87
CA LEU A 127 9.00 -4.73 3.26
C LEU A 127 8.65 -6.10 2.67
N ARG A 128 9.03 -6.37 1.42
CA ARG A 128 8.79 -7.67 0.78
C ARG A 128 9.43 -8.82 1.55
N ASN A 129 10.60 -8.59 2.13
CA ASN A 129 11.32 -9.59 2.93
C ASN A 129 10.69 -9.84 4.31
N GLN A 130 9.63 -9.11 4.68
CA GLN A 130 8.76 -9.46 5.80
C GLN A 130 7.79 -10.61 5.48
N LEU A 131 7.61 -10.95 4.21
CA LEU A 131 6.75 -12.04 3.77
C LEU A 131 7.59 -13.28 3.49
N SER A 132 7.08 -14.45 3.89
CA SER A 132 7.65 -15.73 3.46
C SER A 132 7.58 -15.86 1.93
N TYR A 133 8.45 -16.68 1.32
CA TYR A 133 8.42 -16.92 -0.12
C TYR A 133 7.02 -17.39 -0.60
N ARG A 134 6.36 -18.24 0.20
CA ARG A 134 5.00 -18.70 -0.07
C ARG A 134 3.99 -17.54 -0.02
N GLN A 135 4.07 -16.66 0.97
CA GLN A 135 3.20 -15.48 1.06
C GLN A 135 3.40 -14.55 -0.13
N GLN A 136 4.64 -14.34 -0.58
CA GLN A 136 4.93 -13.53 -1.76
C GLN A 136 4.22 -14.08 -3.01
N GLN A 137 4.19 -15.41 -3.18
CA GLN A 137 3.45 -16.05 -4.29
C GLN A 137 1.93 -15.98 -4.10
N LEU A 138 1.44 -16.19 -2.88
CA LEU A 138 0.00 -16.17 -2.57
C LEU A 138 -0.62 -14.78 -2.72
N LEU A 139 0.14 -13.71 -2.48
CA LEU A 139 -0.37 -12.34 -2.51
C LEU A 139 -1.03 -11.99 -3.86
N ASP A 140 -0.41 -12.38 -4.96
CA ASP A 140 -0.93 -12.13 -6.31
C ASP A 140 -2.16 -12.97 -6.66
N THR A 141 -2.34 -14.11 -6.00
CA THR A 141 -3.50 -14.98 -6.19
C THR A 141 -4.67 -14.57 -5.31
N LEU A 142 -4.40 -14.30 -4.03
CA LEU A 142 -5.43 -14.01 -3.03
C LEU A 142 -5.94 -12.56 -3.10
N ALA A 143 -5.06 -11.61 -3.42
CA ALA A 143 -5.39 -10.19 -3.54
C ALA A 143 -4.75 -9.64 -4.81
N PRO A 144 -5.24 -9.98 -6.02
CA PRO A 144 -4.60 -9.58 -7.28
C PRO A 144 -4.67 -8.07 -7.50
N THR A 145 -3.75 -7.50 -8.29
CA THR A 145 -3.83 -6.06 -8.66
C THR A 145 -4.96 -5.77 -9.65
N HIS A 146 -5.37 -6.78 -10.42
CA HIS A 146 -6.38 -6.66 -11.45
C HIS A 146 -7.23 -7.93 -11.53
N ILE A 147 -8.46 -7.80 -11.98
CA ILE A 147 -9.35 -8.91 -12.31
C ILE A 147 -9.81 -8.81 -13.76
N VAL A 148 -10.02 -9.97 -14.39
CA VAL A 148 -10.66 -10.04 -15.70
C VAL A 148 -12.17 -10.08 -15.48
N VAL A 149 -12.88 -9.09 -16.03
CA VAL A 149 -14.35 -9.00 -15.94
C VAL A 149 -14.99 -9.74 -17.14
N PRO A 150 -16.31 -10.02 -17.14
CA PRO A 150 -16.96 -10.83 -18.18
C PRO A 150 -16.71 -10.36 -19.62
N SER A 151 -16.50 -9.05 -19.83
CA SER A 151 -16.12 -8.49 -21.14
C SER A 151 -14.75 -8.96 -21.67
N GLY A 152 -13.96 -9.66 -20.85
CA GLY A 152 -12.54 -9.98 -21.08
C GLY A 152 -11.59 -8.84 -20.71
N SER A 153 -12.11 -7.69 -20.28
CA SER A 153 -11.25 -6.56 -19.91
C SER A 153 -10.58 -6.79 -18.57
N ARG A 154 -9.31 -6.38 -18.47
CA ARG A 154 -8.55 -6.42 -17.22
C ARG A 154 -8.74 -5.10 -16.47
N ARG A 155 -9.36 -5.14 -15.30
CA ARG A 155 -9.72 -3.96 -14.50
C ARG A 155 -8.90 -3.92 -13.21
N PRO A 156 -8.30 -2.77 -12.85
CA PRO A 156 -7.58 -2.64 -11.59
C PRO A 156 -8.54 -2.73 -10.41
N ILE A 157 -8.05 -3.28 -9.31
CA ILE A 157 -8.75 -3.25 -8.01
C ILE A 157 -8.14 -2.11 -7.20
N ASP A 158 -9.00 -1.25 -6.66
CA ASP A 158 -8.60 -0.19 -5.75
C ASP A 158 -8.64 -0.71 -4.31
N TYR A 159 -7.48 -0.68 -3.65
CA TYR A 159 -7.29 -1.14 -2.27
C TYR A 159 -7.22 0.01 -1.25
N SER A 160 -7.54 1.24 -1.65
CA SER A 160 -7.46 2.42 -0.77
C SER A 160 -8.52 2.45 0.34
N ALA A 161 -9.61 1.69 0.18
CA ALA A 161 -10.68 1.57 1.16
C ALA A 161 -10.63 0.21 1.88
N ASP A 162 -11.34 0.10 3.01
CA ASP A 162 -11.42 -1.14 3.79
C ASP A 162 -11.96 -2.31 2.97
N THR A 163 -12.98 -2.06 2.15
CA THR A 163 -13.44 -3.00 1.13
C THR A 163 -12.86 -2.62 -0.23
N PRO A 164 -12.10 -3.50 -0.88
CA PRO A 164 -11.54 -3.21 -2.19
C PRO A 164 -12.62 -2.97 -3.25
N VAL A 165 -12.39 -1.97 -4.09
CA VAL A 165 -13.34 -1.45 -5.06
C VAL A 165 -12.96 -1.91 -6.46
N LEU A 166 -13.97 -2.35 -7.23
CA LEU A 166 -13.86 -2.60 -8.65
C LEU A 166 -14.71 -1.58 -9.42
N ALA A 167 -14.04 -0.57 -9.95
CA ALA A 167 -14.66 0.41 -10.84
C ALA A 167 -14.77 -0.17 -12.26
N VAL A 168 -15.98 -0.52 -12.67
CA VAL A 168 -16.25 -1.23 -13.93
C VAL A 168 -17.51 -0.67 -14.58
N ARG A 169 -17.48 -0.50 -15.90
CA ARG A 169 -18.69 -0.10 -16.62
C ARG A 169 -19.75 -1.18 -16.53
N LEU A 170 -21.00 -0.76 -16.34
CA LEU A 170 -22.12 -1.67 -16.18
C LEU A 170 -22.20 -2.72 -17.30
N GLN A 171 -21.96 -2.33 -18.56
CA GLN A 171 -22.07 -3.24 -19.71
C GLN A 171 -21.00 -4.33 -19.74
N GLU A 172 -19.90 -4.14 -19.01
CA GLU A 172 -18.83 -5.13 -18.92
C GLU A 172 -19.19 -6.27 -17.95
N MET A 173 -20.23 -6.07 -17.13
CA MET A 173 -20.74 -7.03 -16.16
C MET A 173 -22.00 -7.76 -16.63
N PHE A 174 -22.50 -7.52 -17.85
CA PHE A 174 -23.61 -8.32 -18.39
C PHE A 174 -23.24 -9.81 -18.43
N GLY A 175 -24.23 -10.65 -18.15
CA GLY A 175 -24.03 -12.09 -18.00
C GLY A 175 -23.41 -12.53 -16.66
N ALA A 176 -22.87 -11.63 -15.83
CA ALA A 176 -22.39 -12.01 -14.50
C ALA A 176 -23.54 -12.09 -13.50
N ILE A 177 -23.68 -13.26 -12.88
CA ILE A 177 -24.63 -13.51 -11.80
C ILE A 177 -24.01 -13.07 -10.46
N ASP A 178 -22.80 -13.56 -10.19
CA ASP A 178 -22.14 -13.36 -8.90
C ASP A 178 -21.25 -12.12 -8.87
N THR A 179 -21.16 -11.50 -7.69
CA THR A 179 -20.19 -10.43 -7.44
C THR A 179 -18.77 -11.01 -7.50
N PRO A 180 -17.86 -10.44 -8.30
CA PRO A 180 -16.45 -10.84 -8.28
C PRO A 180 -15.88 -10.73 -6.87
N ALA A 181 -15.19 -11.77 -6.43
CA ALA A 181 -14.65 -11.88 -5.08
C ALA A 181 -13.17 -12.26 -5.11
N ILE A 182 -12.44 -11.77 -4.12
CA ILE A 182 -11.03 -12.07 -3.85
C ILE A 182 -10.90 -12.88 -2.55
N VAL A 183 -9.68 -13.19 -2.13
CA VAL A 183 -9.39 -14.02 -0.96
C VAL A 183 -10.07 -15.40 -1.10
N ASN A 184 -9.85 -16.05 -2.24
CA ASN A 184 -10.49 -17.33 -2.60
C ASN A 184 -12.03 -17.30 -2.50
N GLY A 185 -12.63 -16.21 -3.00
CA GLY A 185 -14.09 -16.05 -3.02
C GLY A 185 -14.73 -15.61 -1.71
N ARG A 186 -13.94 -15.41 -0.64
CA ARG A 186 -14.46 -15.03 0.68
C ARG A 186 -14.82 -13.55 0.80
N LEU A 187 -14.16 -12.70 0.01
CA LEU A 187 -14.32 -11.25 0.08
C LEU A 187 -14.88 -10.71 -1.24
N PRO A 188 -16.20 -10.45 -1.34
CA PRO A 188 -16.78 -9.81 -2.51
C PRO A 188 -16.25 -8.38 -2.66
N LEU A 189 -15.94 -7.97 -3.89
CA LEU A 189 -15.52 -6.61 -4.21
C LEU A 189 -16.71 -5.65 -4.15
N GLN A 190 -16.46 -4.42 -3.73
CA GLN A 190 -17.44 -3.35 -3.91
C GLN A 190 -17.41 -2.89 -5.38
N LEU A 191 -18.49 -3.16 -6.10
CA LEU A 191 -18.63 -2.74 -7.49
C LEU A 191 -19.07 -1.28 -7.54
N HIS A 192 -18.27 -0.46 -8.20
CA HIS A 192 -18.71 0.86 -8.67
C HIS A 192 -19.11 0.67 -10.13
N LEU A 193 -20.39 0.43 -10.36
CA LEU A 193 -20.95 0.23 -11.69
C LEU A 193 -21.06 1.58 -12.39
N LEU A 194 -20.24 1.78 -13.42
CA LEU A 194 -20.07 3.05 -14.10
C LEU A 194 -20.97 3.18 -15.32
N SER A 195 -21.40 4.41 -15.59
CA SER A 195 -21.99 4.81 -16.87
C SER A 195 -20.94 4.84 -18.00
N PRO A 196 -21.34 4.99 -19.27
CA PRO A 196 -20.41 5.15 -20.38
C PRO A 196 -19.42 6.31 -20.21
N ALA A 197 -19.79 7.35 -19.46
CA ALA A 197 -18.93 8.51 -19.17
C ALA A 197 -18.05 8.30 -17.94
N GLY A 198 -17.99 7.09 -17.37
CA GLY A 198 -17.16 6.78 -16.19
C GLY A 198 -17.71 7.28 -14.86
N ARG A 199 -18.96 7.78 -14.82
CA ARG A 199 -19.60 8.23 -13.58
C ARG A 199 -20.26 7.06 -12.86
N PRO A 200 -20.16 6.95 -11.52
CA PRO A 200 -20.89 5.94 -10.76
C PRO A 200 -22.39 6.03 -11.02
N ALA A 201 -22.99 4.95 -11.50
CA ALA A 201 -24.43 4.79 -11.66
C ALA A 201 -25.04 4.00 -10.50
N GLN A 202 -24.28 3.04 -9.94
CA GLN A 202 -24.63 2.29 -8.75
C GLN A 202 -23.36 1.85 -8.02
N ILE A 203 -23.44 1.80 -6.68
CA ILE A 203 -22.46 1.09 -5.84
C ILE A 203 -23.15 -0.12 -5.22
N THR A 204 -22.56 -1.32 -5.33
CA THR A 204 -23.13 -2.55 -4.76
C THR A 204 -22.06 -3.58 -4.42
N GLN A 205 -22.31 -4.43 -3.43
CA GLN A 205 -21.58 -5.69 -3.20
C GLN A 205 -22.45 -6.92 -3.51
N ASP A 206 -23.72 -6.71 -3.87
CA ASP A 206 -24.67 -7.74 -4.30
C ASP A 206 -25.07 -7.45 -5.76
N LEU A 207 -24.34 -8.06 -6.69
CA LEU A 207 -24.59 -7.92 -8.12
C LEU A 207 -25.92 -8.59 -8.52
N ALA A 208 -26.25 -9.74 -7.92
CA ALA A 208 -27.49 -10.46 -8.18
C ALA A 208 -28.72 -9.64 -7.72
N GLY A 209 -28.66 -9.05 -6.53
CA GLY A 209 -29.68 -8.12 -6.04
C GLY A 209 -29.79 -6.85 -6.90
N PHE A 210 -28.65 -6.31 -7.36
CA PHE A 210 -28.65 -5.18 -8.28
C PHE A 210 -29.42 -5.47 -9.57
N TRP A 211 -29.16 -6.61 -10.22
CA TRP A 211 -29.84 -6.98 -11.46
C TRP A 211 -31.34 -7.13 -11.28
N ARG A 212 -31.78 -7.76 -10.18
CA ARG A 212 -33.21 -8.00 -9.90
C ARG A 212 -33.96 -6.72 -9.55
N ASN A 213 -33.37 -5.85 -8.74
CA ASN A 213 -34.12 -4.80 -8.05
C ASN A 213 -33.80 -3.39 -8.55
N SER A 214 -32.53 -3.10 -8.84
CA SER A 214 -32.06 -1.72 -9.10
C SER A 214 -31.81 -1.44 -10.57
N TYR A 215 -31.40 -2.46 -11.35
CA TYR A 215 -31.10 -2.31 -12.76
C TYR A 215 -32.24 -1.70 -13.59
N PRO A 216 -33.53 -2.04 -13.41
CA PRO A 216 -34.61 -1.43 -14.21
C PRO A 216 -34.66 0.10 -14.11
N ALA A 217 -34.46 0.65 -12.91
CA ALA A 217 -34.43 2.09 -12.69
C ALA A 217 -33.17 2.74 -13.26
N VAL A 218 -31.99 2.13 -13.00
CA VAL A 218 -30.70 2.60 -13.54
C VAL A 218 -30.69 2.57 -15.06
N LYS A 219 -31.25 1.51 -15.67
CA LYS A 219 -31.45 1.38 -17.11
C LYS A 219 -32.29 2.52 -17.66
N LYS A 220 -33.41 2.88 -17.02
CA LYS A 220 -34.30 3.96 -17.49
C LYS A 220 -33.56 5.30 -17.56
N ASP A 221 -32.79 5.63 -16.53
CA ASP A 221 -31.98 6.85 -16.48
C ASP A 221 -30.84 6.82 -17.53
N LEU A 222 -30.06 5.74 -17.56
CA LEU A 222 -28.92 5.61 -18.47
C LEU A 222 -29.35 5.54 -19.94
N LYS A 223 -30.49 4.92 -20.27
CA LYS A 223 -31.04 4.89 -21.63
C LYS A 223 -31.44 6.30 -22.09
N GLY A 224 -31.95 7.15 -21.20
CA GLY A 224 -32.25 8.55 -21.51
C GLY A 224 -30.99 9.37 -21.79
N ARG A 225 -29.95 9.23 -20.96
CA ARG A 225 -28.70 9.98 -21.10
C ARG A 225 -27.78 9.44 -22.21
N TYR A 226 -27.83 8.14 -22.46
CA TYR A 226 -26.94 7.42 -23.37
C TYR A 226 -27.73 6.51 -24.33
N PRO A 227 -28.58 7.06 -25.22
CA PRO A 227 -29.51 6.28 -26.05
C PRO A 227 -28.82 5.42 -27.12
N LYS A 228 -27.56 5.71 -27.46
CA LYS A 228 -26.77 4.96 -28.46
C LYS A 228 -26.13 3.68 -27.89
N HIS A 229 -26.20 3.46 -26.58
CA HIS A 229 -25.65 2.28 -25.92
C HIS A 229 -26.69 1.16 -25.81
N HIS A 230 -26.22 -0.08 -25.75
CA HIS A 230 -27.08 -1.23 -25.56
C HIS A 230 -27.46 -1.40 -24.09
N TRP A 231 -28.76 -1.42 -23.82
CA TRP A 231 -29.36 -1.56 -22.50
C TRP A 231 -30.41 -2.67 -22.54
N PRO A 232 -30.03 -3.94 -22.35
CA PRO A 232 -30.91 -5.10 -22.49
C PRO A 232 -32.01 -5.08 -21.43
N ASP A 233 -33.19 -5.66 -21.74
CA ASP A 233 -34.22 -5.91 -20.72
C ASP A 233 -33.78 -7.03 -19.77
N ASP A 234 -33.13 -8.05 -20.31
CA ASP A 234 -32.48 -9.12 -19.54
C ASP A 234 -30.94 -8.94 -19.56
N PRO A 235 -30.33 -8.40 -18.48
CA PRO A 235 -28.88 -8.20 -18.40
C PRO A 235 -28.09 -9.51 -18.18
N LEU A 236 -28.75 -10.60 -17.76
CA LEU A 236 -28.10 -11.87 -17.47
C LEU A 236 -27.92 -12.74 -18.73
N SER A 237 -28.75 -12.55 -19.76
CA SER A 237 -28.55 -13.19 -21.07
C SER A 237 -27.78 -12.33 -22.08
N ALA A 238 -27.51 -11.07 -21.76
CA ALA A 238 -26.82 -10.14 -22.65
C ALA A 238 -25.32 -10.41 -22.72
N GLN A 239 -24.74 -10.27 -23.92
CA GLN A 239 -23.30 -10.39 -24.10
C GLN A 239 -22.57 -9.20 -23.45
N PRO A 240 -21.57 -9.44 -22.59
CA PRO A 240 -20.77 -8.38 -22.01
C PRO A 240 -19.93 -7.69 -23.08
N THR A 241 -19.76 -6.38 -22.95
CA THR A 241 -18.97 -5.62 -23.93
C THR A 241 -18.16 -4.50 -23.30
N ALA A 242 -16.88 -4.48 -23.63
CA ALA A 242 -16.00 -3.36 -23.35
C ALA A 242 -16.15 -2.21 -24.37
N ARG A 243 -17.01 -2.34 -25.38
CA ARG A 243 -17.14 -1.31 -26.43
C ARG A 243 -18.25 -0.34 -26.08
N ALA A 244 -18.05 0.92 -26.47
CA ALA A 244 -19.09 1.94 -26.36
C ALA A 244 -20.26 1.69 -27.35
N LYS A 245 -20.02 0.95 -28.44
CA LYS A 245 -21.03 0.61 -29.45
C LYS A 245 -21.03 -0.91 -29.73
N PRO A 246 -22.20 -1.56 -29.83
CA PRO A 246 -22.30 -2.93 -30.30
C PRO A 246 -21.77 -3.06 -31.72
N ARG A 247 -21.19 -4.22 -32.06
CA ARG A 247 -20.87 -4.57 -33.44
C ARG A 247 -22.21 -4.84 -34.15
N ARG A 248 -22.50 -4.14 -35.25
CA ARG A 248 -23.59 -4.56 -36.16
C ARG A 248 -23.21 -5.98 -36.62
N GLN A 249 -23.99 -6.98 -36.21
CA GLN A 249 -24.05 -8.23 -36.95
C GLN A 249 -24.93 -7.98 -38.17
#